data_AF-A0A914GLS4-F1
#
_entry.id   AF-A0A914GLS4-F1
#
_cell.length_a   1.000
_cell.length_b   1.000
_cell.length_c   1.000
_cell.angle_alpha   90.00
_cell.angle_beta   90.00
_cell.angle_gamma   90.00
#
_symmetry.space_group_name_H-M   'P 1'
#
loop_
_entity.id
_entity.type
_entity.pdbx_description
1 polymer ?
#
loop_
_entity_poly.entity_id
_entity_poly.type
_entity_poly.pdbx_seq_one_letter_code
_entity_poly.pdbx_strand_id
1 'polypeptide(L)'
;MISWAETAESKREESKEPIDDETKRAAAISEINSARGKLQKQRTLERVRIFATSGTTSFDKTSEEHDANGIEKEICLIIEHVVPWLNKNENEKVTPKFVTELRELIIGMANKICFPAGVNSDLFKTQLTTILDDAILQVADDTFKKSHNAIVSEVSEILYNELTFFKLINDIDSMGVEED
;
A
#
# COMPACT_ATOMS: atom_id res chain seq x y z
N MET A 1 -52.09 -6.65 50.01
CA MET A 1 -50.69 -6.16 50.06
C MET A 1 -50.16 -6.18 48.64
N ILE A 2 -49.96 -5.01 48.07
CA ILE A 2 -49.29 -4.84 46.77
C ILE A 2 -47.79 -4.80 47.07
N SER A 3 -47.00 -5.64 46.40
CA SER A 3 -45.55 -5.44 46.31
C SER A 3 -45.12 -5.76 44.88
N TRP A 4 -45.18 -4.74 44.03
CA TRP A 4 -44.46 -4.70 42.78
C TRP A 4 -42.98 -4.45 43.11
N ALA A 5 -42.12 -5.36 42.69
CA ALA A 5 -40.69 -5.10 42.51
C ALA A 5 -40.20 -5.98 41.35
N GLU A 6 -40.67 -5.65 40.15
CA GLU A 6 -39.88 -5.85 38.95
C GLU A 6 -38.71 -4.85 39.03
N THR A 7 -37.50 -5.35 39.28
CA THR A 7 -36.29 -4.56 39.05
C THR A 7 -35.66 -5.08 37.78
N ALA A 8 -35.80 -4.24 36.75
CA ALA A 8 -35.39 -4.46 35.38
C ALA A 8 -33.94 -4.94 35.25
N GLU A 9 -33.76 -5.93 34.37
CA GLU A 9 -32.51 -6.20 33.67
C GLU A 9 -31.99 -4.91 33.02
N SER A 10 -30.95 -4.32 33.60
CA SER A 10 -30.13 -3.35 32.89
C SER A 10 -29.08 -4.11 32.08
N LYS A 11 -29.47 -4.59 30.90
CA LYS A 11 -28.50 -4.84 29.83
C LYS A 11 -27.86 -3.50 29.53
N ARG A 12 -26.61 -3.31 29.96
CA ARG A 12 -25.75 -2.29 29.38
C ARG A 12 -25.53 -2.69 27.92
N GLU A 13 -26.35 -2.13 27.03
CA GLU A 13 -25.91 -1.89 25.66
C GLU A 13 -24.70 -0.98 25.76
N GLU A 14 -23.52 -1.59 25.70
CA GLU A 14 -22.27 -0.89 25.45
C GLU A 14 -22.36 -0.40 24.01
N SER A 15 -22.91 0.80 23.82
CA SER A 15 -22.83 1.52 22.57
C SER A 15 -21.34 1.75 22.29
N LYS A 16 -20.72 0.88 21.50
CA LYS A 16 -19.39 1.13 20.94
C LYS A 16 -19.53 2.38 20.07
N GLU A 17 -19.08 3.50 20.61
CA GLU A 17 -18.99 4.74 19.83
C GLU A 17 -18.15 4.44 18.58
N PRO A 18 -18.56 4.94 17.40
CA PRO A 18 -17.75 4.79 16.20
C PRO A 18 -16.36 5.39 16.47
N ILE A 19 -15.32 4.58 16.29
CA ILE A 19 -13.94 5.03 16.47
C ILE A 19 -13.73 6.23 15.55
N ASP A 20 -13.31 7.36 16.13
CA ASP A 20 -13.02 8.58 15.38
C ASP A 20 -11.88 8.36 14.37
N ASP A 21 -11.97 8.99 13.21
CA ASP A 21 -11.02 8.83 12.11
C ASP A 21 -9.58 9.21 12.49
N GLU A 22 -9.38 10.18 13.40
CA GLU A 22 -8.04 10.54 13.89
C GLU A 22 -7.41 9.40 14.69
N THR A 23 -8.20 8.73 15.53
CA THR A 23 -7.76 7.56 16.29
C THR A 23 -7.39 6.38 15.38
N LYS A 24 -8.15 6.15 14.30
CA LYS A 24 -7.84 5.11 13.30
C LYS A 24 -6.51 5.40 12.58
N ARG A 25 -6.32 6.65 12.17
CA ARG A 25 -5.07 7.10 11.52
C ARG A 25 -3.86 6.89 12.44
N ALA A 26 -3.98 7.26 13.71
CA ALA A 26 -2.92 7.06 14.69
C ALA A 26 -2.58 5.57 14.90
N ALA A 27 -3.60 4.70 14.99
CA ALA A 27 -3.41 3.26 15.11
C ALA A 27 -2.70 2.67 13.87
N ALA A 28 -3.13 3.06 12.66
CA ALA A 28 -2.50 2.63 11.42
C ALA A 28 -1.02 3.05 11.34
N ILE A 29 -0.72 4.30 11.71
CA ILE A 29 0.66 4.81 11.76
C ILE A 29 1.50 4.05 12.79
N SER A 30 0.92 3.71 13.96
CA SER A 30 1.60 2.94 15.00
C SER A 30 1.94 1.53 14.52
N GLU A 31 1.02 0.86 13.83
CA GLU A 31 1.25 -0.50 13.32
C GLU A 31 2.31 -0.53 12.22
N ILE A 32 2.26 0.43 11.27
CA ILE A 32 3.30 0.59 10.24
C ILE A 32 4.69 0.76 10.88
N ASN A 33 4.77 1.51 11.98
CA ASN A 33 6.01 1.79 12.70
C ASN A 33 6.39 0.73 13.73
N SER A 34 5.58 -0.31 13.89
CA SER A 34 5.87 -1.44 14.78
C SER A 34 7.12 -2.19 14.31
N ALA A 35 7.77 -2.94 15.21
CA ALA A 35 8.93 -3.75 14.83
C ALA A 35 8.57 -4.78 13.75
N ARG A 36 7.35 -5.33 13.81
CA ARG A 36 6.81 -6.26 12.80
C ARG A 36 6.56 -5.55 11.47
N GLY A 37 5.88 -4.40 11.48
CA GLY A 37 5.61 -3.60 10.28
C GLY A 37 6.88 -3.18 9.55
N LYS A 38 7.89 -2.73 10.29
CA LYS A 38 9.22 -2.38 9.76
C LYS A 38 9.95 -3.58 9.15
N LEU A 39 9.94 -4.73 9.83
CA LEU A 39 10.59 -5.93 9.31
C LEU A 39 9.91 -6.42 8.03
N GLN A 40 8.58 -6.38 7.98
CA GLN A 40 7.81 -6.74 6.80
C GLN A 40 8.11 -5.79 5.64
N LYS A 41 8.10 -4.47 5.87
CA LYS A 41 8.51 -3.47 4.87
C LYS A 41 9.92 -3.74 4.35
N GLN A 42 10.88 -3.95 5.23
CA GLN A 42 12.26 -4.22 4.84
C GLN A 42 12.37 -5.47 3.96
N ARG A 43 11.68 -6.56 4.32
CA ARG A 43 11.65 -7.81 3.53
C ARG A 43 11.06 -7.58 2.14
N THR A 44 9.92 -6.89 2.06
CA THR A 44 9.27 -6.57 0.79
C THR A 44 10.17 -5.73 -0.10
N LEU A 45 10.78 -4.67 0.43
CA LEU A 45 11.66 -3.78 -0.33
C LEU A 45 12.94 -4.49 -0.79
N GLU A 46 13.52 -5.36 0.03
CA GLU A 46 14.70 -6.14 -0.38
C GLU A 46 14.36 -7.12 -1.50
N ARG A 47 13.18 -7.77 -1.44
CA ARG A 47 12.71 -8.65 -2.52
C ARG A 47 12.59 -7.87 -3.83
N VAL A 48 11.98 -6.68 -3.80
CA VAL A 48 11.87 -5.80 -4.97
C VAL A 48 13.23 -5.38 -5.51
N ARG A 49 14.15 -4.99 -4.63
CA ARG A 49 15.52 -4.62 -5.00
C ARG A 49 16.25 -5.77 -5.71
N ILE A 50 16.15 -6.99 -5.18
CA ILE A 50 16.76 -8.17 -5.81
C ILE A 50 16.14 -8.38 -7.19
N PHE A 51 14.82 -8.34 -7.33
CA PHE A 51 14.15 -8.47 -8.62
C PHE A 51 14.62 -7.44 -9.65
N ALA A 52 14.63 -6.16 -9.28
CA ALA A 52 15.02 -5.06 -10.16
C ALA A 52 16.48 -5.15 -10.64
N THR A 53 17.37 -5.72 -9.82
CA THR A 53 18.80 -5.86 -10.13
C THR A 53 19.17 -7.18 -10.81
N SER A 54 18.36 -8.23 -10.61
CA SER A 54 18.65 -9.58 -11.11
C SER A 54 18.27 -9.80 -12.58
N GLY A 55 17.59 -8.85 -13.22
CA GLY A 55 17.12 -8.99 -14.61
C GLY A 55 16.11 -10.13 -14.79
N THR A 56 15.45 -10.56 -13.71
CA THR A 56 14.45 -11.62 -13.74
C THR A 56 13.11 -11.05 -14.22
N THR A 57 12.32 -11.86 -14.93
CA THR A 57 11.06 -11.43 -15.55
C THR A 57 9.83 -11.60 -14.64
N SER A 58 9.98 -12.29 -13.51
CA SER A 58 8.93 -12.44 -12.49
C SER A 58 9.57 -12.75 -11.12
N PHE A 59 8.89 -12.39 -10.05
CA PHE A 59 9.29 -12.72 -8.67
C PHE A 59 9.20 -14.23 -8.36
N ASP A 60 8.56 -15.02 -9.23
CA ASP A 60 8.11 -16.39 -8.95
C ASP A 60 9.17 -17.49 -9.13
N LYS A 61 10.46 -17.15 -9.25
CA LYS A 61 11.50 -18.13 -9.63
C LYS A 61 12.33 -18.71 -8.49
N THR A 62 12.23 -18.27 -7.23
CA THR A 62 13.20 -18.73 -6.20
C THR A 62 12.73 -18.96 -4.76
N SER A 63 11.51 -18.66 -4.32
CA SER A 63 11.18 -18.93 -2.90
C SER A 63 9.68 -18.92 -2.62
N GLU A 64 9.19 -20.10 -2.22
CA GLU A 64 7.98 -20.34 -1.40
C GLU A 64 6.84 -19.33 -1.58
N GLU A 65 5.87 -19.68 -2.44
CA GLU A 65 4.57 -19.02 -2.57
C GLU A 65 3.79 -18.86 -1.23
N HIS A 66 4.30 -19.41 -0.12
CA HIS A 66 3.60 -19.53 1.15
C HIS A 66 3.80 -18.39 2.15
N ASP A 67 4.80 -17.50 1.98
CA ASP A 67 5.17 -16.54 3.03
C ASP A 67 5.03 -15.05 2.67
N ALA A 68 4.66 -14.72 1.43
CA ALA A 68 4.38 -13.33 1.05
C ALA A 68 2.99 -12.92 1.55
N ASN A 69 2.94 -11.92 2.44
CA ASN A 69 1.70 -11.29 2.87
C ASN A 69 0.98 -10.61 1.68
N GLY A 70 -0.33 -10.35 1.80
CA GLY A 70 -1.13 -9.82 0.70
C GLY A 70 -0.58 -8.52 0.09
N ILE A 71 -0.07 -7.60 0.91
CA ILE A 71 0.52 -6.32 0.46
C ILE A 71 1.81 -6.55 -0.33
N GLU A 72 2.69 -7.42 0.17
CA GLU A 72 3.94 -7.78 -0.51
C GLU A 72 3.67 -8.37 -1.89
N LYS A 73 2.67 -9.26 -2.01
CA LYS A 73 2.28 -9.85 -3.29
C LYS A 73 1.77 -8.79 -4.27
N GLU A 74 0.91 -7.89 -3.81
CA GLU A 74 0.39 -6.80 -4.64
C GLU A 74 1.50 -5.87 -5.14
N ILE A 75 2.42 -5.47 -4.26
CA ILE A 75 3.56 -4.63 -4.62
C ILE A 75 4.44 -5.34 -5.65
N CYS A 76 4.76 -6.62 -5.43
CA CYS A 76 5.55 -7.39 -6.38
C CYS A 76 4.89 -7.41 -7.77
N LEU A 77 3.58 -7.66 -7.85
CA LEU A 77 2.83 -7.66 -9.11
C LEU A 77 2.83 -6.29 -9.80
N ILE A 78 2.72 -5.19 -9.05
CA ILE A 78 2.83 -3.83 -9.61
C ILE A 78 4.24 -3.63 -10.17
N ILE A 79 5.28 -4.00 -9.41
CA ILE A 79 6.69 -3.83 -9.79
C ILE A 79 7.08 -4.68 -11.01
N GLU A 80 6.47 -5.86 -11.21
CA GLU A 80 6.62 -6.66 -12.43
C GLU A 80 6.19 -5.93 -13.70
N HIS A 81 5.36 -4.88 -13.59
CA HIS A 81 4.95 -4.06 -14.72
C HIS A 81 5.78 -2.77 -14.82
N VAL A 82 6.15 -2.20 -13.68
CA VAL A 82 6.98 -0.98 -13.60
C VAL A 82 8.37 -1.22 -14.15
N VAL A 83 9.07 -2.28 -13.73
CA VAL A 83 10.46 -2.55 -14.16
C VAL A 83 10.55 -2.73 -15.68
N PRO A 84 9.72 -3.56 -16.35
CA PRO A 84 9.75 -3.64 -17.81
C PRO A 84 9.41 -2.33 -18.53
N TRP A 85 8.52 -1.51 -17.96
CA TRP A 85 8.22 -0.20 -18.53
C TRP A 85 9.44 0.73 -18.45
N LEU A 86 10.10 0.78 -17.29
CA LEU A 86 11.31 1.58 -17.11
C LEU A 86 12.45 1.11 -18.03
N ASN A 87 12.66 -0.20 -18.17
CA ASN A 87 13.65 -0.78 -19.09
C ASN A 87 13.37 -0.40 -20.56
N LYS A 88 12.11 -0.33 -20.99
CA LYS A 88 11.76 0.11 -22.35
C LYS A 88 12.08 1.57 -22.61
N ASN A 89 12.04 2.40 -21.57
CA ASN A 89 12.29 3.83 -21.63
C ASN A 89 13.71 4.20 -21.16
N GLU A 90 14.65 3.25 -21.16
CA GLU A 90 15.97 3.45 -20.52
C GLU A 90 16.85 4.55 -21.12
N ASN A 91 16.53 4.93 -22.36
CA ASN A 91 17.24 5.96 -23.11
C ASN A 91 16.53 7.32 -23.05
N GLU A 92 15.37 7.40 -22.40
CA GLU A 92 14.62 8.64 -22.26
C GLU A 92 15.12 9.48 -21.08
N LYS A 93 15.01 10.80 -21.19
CA LYS A 93 15.25 11.68 -20.04
C LYS A 93 14.03 11.64 -19.13
N VAL A 94 14.26 11.69 -17.81
CA VAL A 94 13.18 11.86 -16.84
C VAL A 94 12.62 13.28 -16.99
N THR A 95 11.53 13.39 -17.75
CA THR A 95 10.79 14.63 -18.00
C THR A 95 9.46 14.58 -17.26
N PRO A 96 8.75 15.72 -17.07
CA PRO A 96 7.41 15.71 -16.50
C PRO A 96 6.43 14.77 -17.24
N LYS A 97 6.62 14.59 -18.55
CA LYS A 97 5.86 13.64 -19.36
C LYS A 97 6.16 12.19 -18.97
N PHE A 98 7.44 11.82 -18.85
CA PHE A 98 7.85 10.50 -18.37
C PHE A 98 7.25 10.18 -16.99
N VAL A 99 7.31 11.15 -16.07
CA VAL A 99 6.74 11.00 -14.72
C VAL A 99 5.23 10.77 -14.79
N THR A 100 4.53 11.51 -15.65
CA THR A 100 3.09 11.33 -15.87
C THR A 100 2.75 9.93 -16.38
N GLU A 101 3.45 9.45 -17.40
CA GLU A 101 3.19 8.12 -17.97
C GLU A 101 3.51 6.99 -16.98
N LEU A 102 4.60 7.12 -16.22
CA LEU A 102 4.96 6.17 -15.17
C LEU A 102 3.91 6.16 -14.04
N ARG A 103 3.47 7.34 -13.60
CA ARG A 103 2.42 7.48 -12.60
C ARG A 103 1.13 6.82 -13.05
N GLU A 104 0.69 7.09 -14.28
CA GLU A 104 -0.54 6.49 -14.84
C GLU A 104 -0.45 4.96 -14.89
N LEU A 105 0.71 4.41 -15.26
CA LEU A 105 0.96 2.97 -15.18
C LEU A 105 0.82 2.44 -13.75
N ILE A 106 1.51 3.06 -12.77
CA ILE A 106 1.51 2.62 -11.38
C ILE A 106 0.09 2.66 -10.81
N ILE A 107 -0.63 3.76 -11.02
CA ILE A 107 -2.03 3.93 -10.57
C ILE A 107 -2.95 2.89 -11.21
N GLY A 108 -2.83 2.67 -12.53
CA GLY A 108 -3.63 1.68 -13.24
C GLY A 108 -3.41 0.27 -12.70
N MET A 109 -2.14 -0.10 -12.45
CA MET A 109 -1.78 -1.40 -11.88
C MET A 109 -2.25 -1.53 -10.44
N ALA A 110 -2.02 -0.54 -9.59
CA ALA A 110 -2.47 -0.55 -8.20
C ALA A 110 -4.00 -0.65 -8.09
N ASN A 111 -4.73 0.08 -8.94
CA ASN A 111 -6.19 -0.02 -9.01
C ASN A 111 -6.66 -1.42 -9.40
N LYS A 112 -6.06 -2.01 -10.44
CA LYS A 112 -6.44 -3.34 -10.93
C LYS A 112 -6.11 -4.46 -9.94
N ILE A 113 -4.96 -4.36 -9.27
CA ILE A 113 -4.43 -5.41 -8.39
C ILE A 113 -5.04 -5.31 -6.99
N CYS A 114 -5.06 -4.12 -6.40
CA CYS A 114 -5.43 -3.93 -4.99
C CYS A 114 -6.93 -3.63 -4.81
N PHE A 115 -7.60 -3.11 -5.85
CA PHE A 115 -8.99 -2.64 -5.76
C PHE A 115 -9.88 -3.18 -6.90
N PRO A 116 -9.97 -4.50 -7.11
CA PRO A 116 -10.70 -5.08 -8.25
C PRO A 116 -12.21 -4.79 -8.24
N ALA A 117 -12.79 -4.51 -7.07
CA ALA A 117 -14.20 -4.13 -6.90
C ALA A 117 -14.47 -2.61 -7.02
N GLY A 118 -13.42 -1.78 -7.16
CA GLY A 118 -13.53 -0.33 -7.39
C GLY A 118 -13.96 0.53 -6.19
N VAL A 119 -14.47 -0.06 -5.10
CA VAL A 119 -15.18 0.65 -4.01
C VAL A 119 -14.31 1.67 -3.26
N ASN A 120 -12.99 1.49 -3.22
CA ASN A 120 -12.13 2.20 -2.28
C ASN A 120 -10.89 2.82 -2.94
N SER A 121 -10.95 3.19 -4.23
CA SER A 121 -9.74 3.54 -4.99
C SER A 121 -9.45 5.05 -5.12
N ASP A 122 -10.45 5.92 -5.01
CA ASP A 122 -10.29 7.32 -5.44
C ASP A 122 -9.43 8.18 -4.50
N LEU A 123 -9.57 7.99 -3.18
CA LEU A 123 -8.70 8.66 -2.20
C LEU A 123 -7.25 8.18 -2.33
N PHE A 124 -7.06 6.86 -2.41
CA PHE A 124 -5.74 6.24 -2.64
C PHE A 124 -5.08 6.77 -3.92
N LYS A 125 -5.82 6.81 -5.04
CA LYS A 125 -5.32 7.35 -6.33
C LYS A 125 -4.88 8.79 -6.21
N THR A 126 -5.66 9.62 -5.52
CA THR A 126 -5.38 11.04 -5.36
C THR A 126 -4.11 11.25 -4.54
N GLN A 127 -3.98 10.56 -3.40
CA GLN A 127 -2.78 10.64 -2.56
C GLN A 127 -1.55 10.11 -3.27
N LEU A 128 -1.67 8.95 -3.92
CA LEU A 128 -0.59 8.32 -4.66
C LEU A 128 -0.12 9.21 -5.83
N THR A 129 -1.05 9.90 -6.50
CA THR A 129 -0.72 10.89 -7.56
C THR A 129 0.18 11.99 -7.03
N THR A 130 -0.19 12.60 -5.91
CA THR A 130 0.56 13.73 -5.33
C THR A 130 1.95 13.32 -4.88
N ILE A 131 2.10 12.14 -4.26
CA ILE A 131 3.37 11.70 -3.68
C ILE A 131 4.34 11.19 -4.76
N LEU A 132 3.84 10.46 -5.76
CA LEU A 132 4.70 9.86 -6.80
C LEU A 132 5.45 10.90 -7.63
N ASP A 133 4.79 12.00 -8.01
CA ASP A 133 5.40 12.99 -8.91
C ASP A 133 6.63 13.63 -8.31
N ASP A 134 6.48 14.13 -7.08
CA ASP A 134 7.56 14.79 -6.36
C ASP A 134 8.70 13.81 -6.08
N ALA A 135 8.37 12.58 -5.70
CA ALA A 135 9.37 11.58 -5.35
C ALA A 135 10.18 11.11 -6.58
N ILE A 136 9.51 10.84 -7.71
CA ILE A 136 10.19 10.44 -8.96
C ILE A 136 11.10 11.56 -9.47
N LEU A 137 10.64 12.82 -9.42
CA LEU A 137 11.44 13.96 -9.86
C LEU A 137 12.67 14.18 -8.96
N GLN A 138 12.57 13.93 -7.65
CA GLN A 138 13.69 14.09 -6.72
C GLN A 138 14.80 13.05 -6.92
N VAL A 139 14.43 11.81 -7.27
CA VAL A 139 15.40 10.72 -7.46
C VAL A 139 15.95 10.63 -8.88
N ALA A 140 15.41 11.41 -9.81
CA ALA A 140 15.90 11.52 -11.17
C ALA A 140 17.21 12.31 -11.22
N ASP A 141 18.33 11.59 -11.35
CA ASP A 141 19.66 12.17 -11.57
C ASP A 141 20.11 12.07 -13.04
N ASP A 142 21.28 12.64 -13.35
CA ASP A 142 21.87 12.66 -14.70
C ASP A 142 22.23 11.26 -15.25
N THR A 143 22.17 10.18 -14.44
CA THR A 143 22.52 8.82 -14.87
C THR A 143 21.30 7.90 -14.81
N PHE A 144 20.64 7.66 -15.95
CA PHE A 144 19.41 6.86 -16.04
C PHE A 144 19.45 5.51 -15.28
N LYS A 145 20.61 4.84 -15.28
CA LYS A 145 20.77 3.56 -14.58
C LYS A 145 20.71 3.67 -13.05
N LYS A 146 21.20 4.77 -12.47
CA LYS A 146 21.05 5.05 -11.03
C LYS A 146 19.63 5.49 -10.72
N SER A 147 19.03 6.31 -11.57
CA SER A 147 17.64 6.71 -11.40
C SER A 147 16.66 5.54 -11.59
N HIS A 148 16.91 4.53 -12.43
CA HIS A 148 16.06 3.34 -12.55
C HIS A 148 15.84 2.64 -11.21
N ASN A 149 16.93 2.28 -10.54
CA ASN A 149 16.85 1.59 -9.25
C ASN A 149 16.32 2.50 -8.14
N ALA A 150 16.65 3.80 -8.19
CA ALA A 150 16.13 4.76 -7.24
C ALA A 150 14.61 4.95 -7.40
N ILE A 151 14.10 5.05 -8.64
CA ILE A 151 12.67 5.11 -8.95
C ILE A 151 11.96 3.85 -8.46
N VAL A 152 12.50 2.65 -8.75
CA VAL A 152 11.88 1.40 -8.27
C VAL A 152 11.83 1.36 -6.74
N SER A 153 12.91 1.78 -6.07
CA SER A 153 12.94 1.84 -4.60
C SER A 153 11.90 2.80 -4.05
N GLU A 154 11.84 4.01 -4.61
CA GLU A 154 10.94 5.08 -4.16
C GLU A 154 9.47 4.69 -4.38
N VAL A 155 9.14 4.19 -5.58
CA VAL A 155 7.79 3.72 -5.91
C VAL A 155 7.37 2.58 -4.98
N SER A 156 8.27 1.63 -4.70
CA SER A 156 7.95 0.49 -3.83
C SER A 156 7.71 0.92 -2.39
N GLU A 157 8.48 1.89 -1.90
CA GLU A 157 8.32 2.45 -0.56
C GLU A 157 6.99 3.20 -0.42
N ILE A 158 6.66 4.05 -1.39
CA ILE A 158 5.38 4.77 -1.43
C ILE A 158 4.23 3.77 -1.49
N LEU A 159 4.26 2.81 -2.42
CA LEU A 159 3.22 1.78 -2.52
C LEU A 159 3.04 1.01 -1.22
N TYR A 160 4.13 0.63 -0.55
CA TYR A 160 4.04 -0.07 0.73
C TYR A 160 3.34 0.78 1.79
N ASN A 161 3.77 2.03 1.96
CA ASN A 161 3.21 2.92 2.98
C ASN A 161 1.72 3.17 2.71
N GLU A 162 1.37 3.55 1.48
CA GLU A 162 -0.01 3.89 1.10
C GLU A 162 -0.93 2.67 1.16
N LEU A 163 -0.53 1.51 0.62
CA LEU A 163 -1.36 0.30 0.67
C LEU A 163 -1.54 -0.22 2.09
N THR A 164 -0.49 -0.18 2.91
CA THR A 164 -0.58 -0.62 4.32
C THR A 164 -1.50 0.31 5.10
N PHE A 165 -1.33 1.62 4.97
CA PHE A 165 -2.18 2.59 5.62
C PHE A 165 -3.64 2.43 5.19
N PHE A 166 -3.87 2.32 3.88
CA PHE A 166 -5.22 2.21 3.32
C PHE A 166 -5.94 0.93 3.79
N LYS A 167 -5.25 -0.20 3.82
CA LYS A 167 -5.82 -1.47 4.31
C LYS A 167 -6.08 -1.43 5.81
N LEU A 168 -5.18 -0.87 6.61
CA LEU A 168 -5.40 -0.74 8.05
C LEU A 168 -6.63 0.13 8.36
N ILE A 169 -6.85 1.22 7.63
CA ILE A 169 -8.06 2.05 7.80
C ILE A 169 -9.33 1.26 7.44
N ASN A 170 -9.34 0.57 6.29
CA ASN A 170 -10.52 -0.22 5.88
C ASN A 170 -10.78 -1.43 6.80
N ASP A 171 -9.74 -2.07 7.31
CA ASP A 171 -9.87 -3.17 8.26
C ASP A 171 -10.46 -2.66 9.58
N ILE A 172 -10.06 -1.48 10.06
CA ILE A 172 -10.65 -0.84 11.25
C ILE A 172 -12.13 -0.48 11.01
N ASP A 173 -12.48 0.01 9.81
CA ASP A 173 -13.88 0.25 9.44
C ASP A 173 -14.71 -1.04 9.41
N SER A 174 -14.09 -2.16 9.01
CA SER A 174 -14.74 -3.48 8.98
C SER A 174 -14.91 -4.07 10.39
N MET A 175 -13.99 -3.81 11.32
CA MET A 175 -14.08 -4.24 12.73
C MET A 175 -15.18 -3.52 13.54
N GLY A 176 -15.74 -2.42 13.01
CA GLY A 176 -16.93 -1.76 13.56
C GLY A 176 -18.25 -2.41 13.14
N VAL A 177 -18.21 -3.40 12.24
CA VAL A 177 -19.38 -4.02 11.61
C VAL A 177 -19.27 -5.55 11.66
N GLU A 178 -18.98 -6.11 12.83
CA GLU A 178 -19.30 -7.52 13.09
C GLU A 178 -20.64 -7.55 13.84
N GLU A 179 -21.74 -7.57 13.07
CA GLU A 179 -23.07 -7.95 13.55
C GLU A 179 -23.16 -9.49 13.55
N ASP A 180 -23.42 -10.09 14.70
CA ASP A 180 -23.93 -11.45 14.89
C ASP A 180 -25.19 -11.38 15.77
#